data_AF-A0A940KQY3-F1
#
_entry.id   AF-A0A940KQY3-F1
#
_cell.length_a   1.000
_cell.length_b   1.000
_cell.length_c   1.000
_cell.angle_alpha   90.00
_cell.angle_beta   90.00
_cell.angle_gamma   90.00
#
_symmetry.space_group_name_H-M   'P 1'
#
loop_
_entity.id
_entity.type
_entity.pdbx_description
1 polymer ?
#
loop_
_entity_poly.entity_id
_entity_poly.type
_entity_poly.pdbx_seq_one_letter_code
_entity_poly.pdbx_strand_id
1 'polypeptide(L)'
;MSRTFTPDQELIDRLLLNDTDAFEELYCRYWYSLYNYSVKKLQSSTDARQIVKDIFIDLWEKRHTLPANFSVSQHLYTSVRRNVVECLNDKLENADYSELFEQQITSAFTAEALQDARKPVQKKQAAFTASELNRQNTISREQPRNHVLNMASMKWLVQMVAAKLD
;
A
#
# COMPACT_ATOMS: atom_id res chain seq x y z
N MET A 1 6.39 33.11 19.19
CA MET A 1 6.45 33.37 17.73
C MET A 1 5.04 33.30 17.19
N SER A 2 4.60 34.33 16.48
CA SER A 2 3.25 34.42 15.92
C SER A 2 3.04 33.29 14.90
N ARG A 3 2.10 32.38 15.15
CA ARG A 3 1.68 31.37 14.17
C ARG A 3 0.86 32.11 13.11
N THR A 4 1.53 32.78 12.18
CA THR A 4 0.87 33.41 11.04
C THR A 4 0.22 32.31 10.22
N PHE A 5 -1.09 32.42 9.99
CA PHE A 5 -1.81 31.49 9.13
C PHE A 5 -1.34 31.68 7.69
N THR A 6 -0.48 30.78 7.21
CA THR A 6 -0.06 30.77 5.81
C THR A 6 -1.22 30.21 4.97
N PRO A 7 -1.67 30.92 3.93
CA PRO A 7 -2.69 30.41 3.02
C PRO A 7 -2.15 29.22 2.22
N ASP A 8 -3.02 28.29 1.85
CA ASP A 8 -2.62 27.06 1.16
C ASP A 8 -1.91 27.31 -0.17
N GLN A 9 -2.28 28.39 -0.88
CA GLN A 9 -1.65 28.76 -2.14
C GLN A 9 -0.16 29.11 -1.95
N GLU A 10 0.16 29.87 -0.90
CA GLU A 10 1.54 30.23 -0.59
C GLU A 10 2.35 29.00 -0.15
N LEU A 11 1.72 28.05 0.55
CA LEU A 11 2.36 26.78 0.87
C LEU A 11 2.68 25.95 -0.38
N ILE A 12 1.83 26.01 -1.42
CA ILE A 12 2.10 25.35 -2.71
C ILE A 12 3.21 26.04 -3.49
N ASP A 13 3.21 27.38 -3.53
CA ASP A 13 4.27 28.13 -4.19
C ASP A 13 5.64 27.82 -3.57
N ARG A 14 5.69 27.69 -2.24
CA ARG A 14 6.88 27.25 -1.51
C ARG A 14 7.22 25.77 -1.76
N LEU A 15 6.22 24.90 -1.83
CA LEU A 15 6.39 23.47 -2.13
C LEU A 15 7.03 23.25 -3.51
N LEU A 16 6.66 24.05 -4.51
CA LEU A 16 7.26 24.06 -5.85
C LEU A 16 8.76 24.37 -5.81
N LEU A 17 9.21 25.16 -4.83
CA LEU A 17 10.62 25.50 -4.61
C LEU A 17 11.38 24.45 -3.76
N ASN A 18 10.79 23.28 -3.52
CA ASN A 18 11.31 22.22 -2.63
C ASN A 18 11.41 22.62 -1.15
N ASP A 19 10.60 23.58 -0.70
CA ASP A 19 10.54 23.94 0.71
C ASP A 19 9.91 22.80 1.54
N THR A 20 10.72 22.19 2.41
CA THR A 20 10.29 21.09 3.28
C THR A 20 9.39 21.54 4.41
N ASP A 21 9.53 22.79 4.87
CA ASP A 21 8.73 23.34 5.96
C ASP A 21 7.30 23.58 5.48
N ALA A 22 7.14 24.00 4.23
CA ALA A 22 5.83 24.14 3.61
C ALA A 22 5.10 22.79 3.48
N PHE A 23 5.83 21.73 3.12
CA PHE A 23 5.27 20.37 3.09
C PHE A 23 4.88 19.87 4.48
N GLU A 24 5.72 20.09 5.49
CA GLU A 24 5.43 19.73 6.88
C GLU A 24 4.18 20.44 7.40
N GLU A 25 4.02 21.73 7.08
CA GLU A 25 2.83 22.49 7.45
C GLU A 25 1.56 21.93 6.79
N LEU A 26 1.61 21.62 5.49
CA LEU A 26 0.51 20.97 4.78
C LEU A 26 0.16 19.61 5.38
N TYR A 27 1.19 18.80 5.69
CA TYR A 27 1.00 17.52 6.34
C TYR A 27 0.30 17.67 7.68
N CYS A 28 0.79 18.54 8.56
CA CYS A 28 0.19 18.77 9.88
C CYS A 28 -1.26 19.28 9.79
N ARG A 29 -1.56 20.11 8.78
CA ARG A 29 -2.90 20.68 8.57
C ARG A 29 -3.91 19.63 8.10
N TYR A 30 -3.52 18.74 7.20
CA TYR A 30 -4.45 17.83 6.51
C TYR A 30 -4.44 16.39 7.03
N TRP A 31 -3.33 15.91 7.57
CA TRP A 31 -3.14 14.52 8.03
C TRP A 31 -4.31 14.00 8.86
N TYR A 32 -4.64 14.71 9.94
CA TYR A 32 -5.63 14.23 10.92
C TYR A 32 -7.03 14.14 10.32
N SER A 33 -7.41 15.11 9.48
CA SER A 33 -8.72 15.13 8.81
C SER A 33 -8.86 13.98 7.81
N LEU A 34 -7.84 13.78 6.97
CA LEU A 34 -7.81 12.70 5.98
C LEU A 34 -7.78 11.33 6.65
N TYR A 35 -6.98 11.16 7.70
CA TYR A 35 -6.91 9.93 8.47
C TYR A 35 -8.27 9.59 9.10
N ASN A 36 -8.91 10.54 9.78
CA ASN A 36 -10.22 10.33 10.37
C ASN A 36 -11.29 9.99 9.33
N TYR A 37 -11.24 10.64 8.16
CA TYR A 37 -12.13 10.31 7.05
C TYR A 37 -11.95 8.85 6.59
N SER A 38 -10.70 8.44 6.37
CA SER A 38 -10.37 7.08 5.92
C SER A 38 -10.71 6.01 6.95
N VAL A 39 -10.41 6.23 8.24
CA VAL A 39 -10.75 5.28 9.32
C VAL A 39 -12.25 5.07 9.42
N LYS A 40 -13.03 6.15 9.33
CA LYS A 40 -14.50 6.07 9.36
C LYS A 40 -15.09 5.24 8.21
N LYS A 41 -14.39 5.15 7.08
CA LYS A 41 -14.85 4.41 5.89
C LYS A 41 -14.33 2.97 5.83
N LEU A 42 -13.05 2.77 6.18
CA LEU A 42 -12.38 1.48 6.06
C LEU A 42 -12.47 0.63 7.33
N GLN A 43 -12.82 1.23 8.46
CA GLN A 43 -12.80 0.61 9.79
C GLN A 43 -11.44 -0.01 10.16
N SER A 44 -10.38 0.40 9.47
CA SER A 44 -9.01 -0.10 9.59
C SER A 44 -8.06 1.08 9.74
N SER A 45 -7.41 1.17 10.89
CA SER A 45 -6.41 2.20 11.18
C SER A 45 -5.14 2.03 10.34
N THR A 46 -4.78 0.77 10.05
CA THR A 46 -3.62 0.43 9.22
C THR A 46 -3.81 0.92 7.78
N ASP A 47 -4.94 0.56 7.15
CA ASP A 47 -5.19 0.92 5.75
C ASP A 47 -5.39 2.43 5.62
N ALA A 48 -6.10 3.05 6.56
CA ALA A 48 -6.25 4.50 6.60
C ALA A 48 -4.90 5.23 6.70
N ARG A 49 -3.99 4.76 7.56
CA ARG A 49 -2.64 5.32 7.69
C ARG A 49 -1.85 5.17 6.40
N GLN A 50 -1.94 4.01 5.76
CA GLN A 50 -1.23 3.73 4.51
C GLN A 50 -1.71 4.66 3.38
N ILE A 51 -3.03 4.75 3.18
CA ILE A 51 -3.64 5.62 2.17
C ILE A 51 -3.21 7.08 2.34
N VAL A 52 -3.25 7.60 3.57
CA VAL A 52 -2.87 9.00 3.79
C VAL A 52 -1.39 9.21 3.50
N LYS A 53 -0.52 8.28 3.90
CA LYS A 53 0.92 8.34 3.57
C LYS A 53 1.14 8.37 2.06
N ASP A 54 0.50 7.45 1.32
CA ASP A 54 0.68 7.34 -0.13
C ASP A 54 0.26 8.61 -0.86
N ILE A 55 -0.78 9.30 -0.37
CA ILE A 55 -1.24 10.55 -0.94
C ILE A 55 -0.24 11.69 -0.73
N PHE A 56 0.37 11.77 0.45
CA PHE A 56 1.40 12.79 0.70
C PHE A 56 2.70 12.49 -0.05
N ILE A 57 3.03 11.21 -0.25
CA ILE A 57 4.14 10.79 -1.12
C ILE A 57 3.86 11.22 -2.56
N ASP A 58 2.67 10.91 -3.09
CA ASP A 58 2.26 11.29 -4.45
C ASP A 58 2.29 12.82 -4.65
N LEU A 59 1.81 13.57 -3.65
CA LEU A 59 1.85 15.03 -3.65
C LEU A 59 3.30 15.55 -3.73
N TRP A 60 4.21 14.98 -2.93
CA TRP A 60 5.62 15.36 -2.96
C TRP A 60 6.25 15.02 -4.30
N GLU A 61 6.06 13.81 -4.82
CA GLU A 61 6.64 13.38 -6.10
C GLU A 61 6.18 14.25 -7.27
N LYS A 62 4.90 14.61 -7.30
CA LYS A 62 4.30 15.42 -8.37
C LYS A 62 4.41 16.92 -8.15
N ARG A 63 5.07 17.39 -7.09
CA ARG A 63 5.12 18.82 -6.73
C ARG A 63 5.52 19.72 -7.90
N HIS A 64 6.50 19.32 -8.71
CA HIS A 64 7.01 20.10 -9.85
C HIS A 64 6.08 20.14 -11.07
N THR A 65 5.05 19.31 -11.10
CA THR A 65 4.09 19.22 -12.21
C THR A 65 2.69 19.71 -11.81
N LEU A 66 2.55 20.27 -10.60
CA LEU A 66 1.28 20.82 -10.14
C LEU A 66 0.91 22.09 -10.94
N PRO A 67 -0.37 22.25 -11.31
CA PRO A 67 -0.83 23.45 -12.01
C PRO A 67 -0.79 24.69 -11.11
N ALA A 68 -0.67 25.89 -11.67
CA ALA A 68 -0.62 27.13 -10.90
C ALA A 68 -1.88 27.37 -10.04
N ASN A 69 -3.05 26.93 -10.49
CA ASN A 69 -4.33 27.06 -9.77
C ASN A 69 -4.65 25.82 -8.92
N PHE A 70 -3.63 25.13 -8.41
CA PHE A 70 -3.81 23.87 -7.70
C PHE A 70 -4.45 24.06 -6.33
N SER A 71 -5.67 23.55 -6.16
CA SER A 71 -6.31 23.46 -4.85
C SER A 71 -5.86 22.20 -4.11
N VAL A 72 -5.02 22.38 -3.09
CA VAL A 72 -4.50 21.29 -2.26
C VAL A 72 -5.61 20.49 -1.61
N SER A 73 -6.56 21.18 -0.98
CA SER A 73 -7.66 20.53 -0.28
C SER A 73 -8.48 19.67 -1.24
N GLN A 74 -8.83 20.21 -2.42
CA GLN A 74 -9.59 19.46 -3.41
C GLN A 74 -8.83 18.22 -3.89
N HIS A 75 -7.54 18.36 -4.19
CA HIS A 75 -6.70 17.26 -4.62
C HIS A 75 -6.61 16.17 -3.54
N LEU A 76 -6.27 16.53 -2.31
CA LEU A 76 -6.11 15.60 -1.20
C LEU A 76 -7.39 14.81 -0.91
N TYR A 77 -8.54 15.50 -0.81
CA TYR A 77 -9.81 14.82 -0.56
C TYR A 77 -10.27 13.96 -1.75
N THR A 78 -9.96 14.36 -2.99
CA THR A 78 -10.26 13.55 -4.17
C THR A 78 -9.42 12.27 -4.17
N SER A 79 -8.12 12.40 -3.92
CA SER A 79 -7.18 11.28 -3.84
C SER A 79 -7.54 10.30 -2.71
N VAL A 80 -7.88 10.81 -1.52
CA VAL A 80 -8.33 9.94 -0.41
C VAL A 80 -9.59 9.18 -0.78
N ARG A 81 -10.60 9.86 -1.36
CA ARG A 81 -11.84 9.19 -1.75
C ARG A 81 -11.59 8.07 -2.75
N ARG A 82 -10.79 8.33 -3.78
CA ARG A 82 -10.43 7.32 -4.77
C ARG A 82 -9.74 6.13 -4.13
N ASN A 83 -8.72 6.35 -3.31
CA ASN A 83 -7.97 5.26 -2.69
C ASN A 83 -8.80 4.48 -1.65
N VAL A 84 -9.73 5.14 -0.96
CA VAL A 84 -10.68 4.45 -0.06
C VAL A 84 -11.62 3.56 -0.86
N VAL A 85 -12.15 4.02 -2.00
CA VAL A 85 -13.01 3.21 -2.88
C VAL A 85 -12.24 2.01 -3.43
N GLU A 86 -11.02 2.24 -3.91
CA GLU A 86 -10.15 1.16 -4.41
C GLU A 86 -9.92 0.09 -3.34
N CYS A 87 -9.53 0.50 -2.13
CA CYS A 87 -9.30 -0.41 -1.02
C CYS A 87 -10.57 -1.17 -0.60
N LEU A 88 -11.76 -0.56 -0.72
CA LEU A 88 -13.02 -1.25 -0.45
C LEU A 88 -13.36 -2.27 -1.55
N ASN A 89 -13.12 -1.93 -2.82
CA ASN A 89 -13.32 -2.86 -3.93
C ASN A 89 -12.37 -4.06 -3.81
N ASP A 90 -11.08 -3.82 -3.53
CA ASP A 90 -10.11 -4.89 -3.30
C ASP A 90 -10.57 -5.83 -2.17
N LYS A 91 -11.11 -5.27 -1.08
CA LYS A 91 -11.62 -6.07 0.04
C LYS A 91 -12.86 -6.89 -0.34
N LEU A 92 -13.75 -6.33 -1.16
CA LEU A 92 -14.94 -7.03 -1.64
C LEU A 92 -14.56 -8.18 -2.58
N GLU A 93 -13.69 -7.92 -3.56
CA GLU A 93 -13.20 -8.97 -4.47
C GLU A 93 -12.51 -10.09 -3.69
N ASN A 94 -11.60 -9.75 -2.78
CA ASN A 94 -10.91 -10.77 -1.97
C ASN A 94 -11.85 -11.54 -1.03
N ALA A 95 -12.91 -10.90 -0.51
CA ALA A 95 -13.92 -11.58 0.29
C ALA A 95 -14.70 -12.59 -0.56
N ASP A 96 -15.13 -12.21 -1.76
CA ASP A 96 -15.81 -13.10 -2.71
C ASP A 96 -14.91 -14.29 -3.10
N TYR A 97 -13.62 -14.05 -3.37
CA TYR A 97 -12.66 -15.12 -3.64
C TYR A 97 -12.43 -16.04 -2.42
N SER A 98 -12.40 -15.49 -1.20
CA SER A 98 -12.26 -16.28 0.03
C SER A 98 -13.46 -17.20 0.24
N GLU A 99 -14.69 -16.69 0.06
CA GLU A 99 -15.90 -17.48 0.21
C GLU A 99 -16.01 -18.57 -0.86
N LEU A 100 -15.71 -18.24 -2.12
CA LEU A 100 -15.64 -19.22 -3.21
C LEU A 100 -14.59 -20.30 -2.94
N PHE A 101 -13.42 -19.91 -2.42
CA PHE A 101 -12.34 -20.85 -2.09
C PHE A 101 -12.71 -21.74 -0.90
N GLU A 102 -13.33 -21.20 0.14
CA GLU A 102 -13.84 -21.96 1.29
C GLU A 102 -14.94 -22.95 0.89
N GLN A 103 -15.84 -22.56 -0.02
CA GLN A 103 -16.83 -23.46 -0.59
C GLN A 103 -16.19 -24.57 -1.44
N GLN A 104 -15.16 -24.26 -2.23
CA GLN A 104 -14.40 -25.27 -2.99
C GLN A 104 -13.65 -26.24 -2.08
N ILE A 105 -13.00 -25.74 -1.02
CA ILE A 105 -12.37 -26.59 -0.01
C ILE A 105 -13.43 -27.48 0.65
N THR A 106 -14.50 -26.88 1.17
CA THR A 106 -15.54 -27.61 1.91
C THR A 106 -16.22 -28.66 1.04
N SER A 107 -16.52 -28.36 -0.22
CA SER A 107 -17.09 -29.31 -1.20
C SER A 107 -16.11 -30.39 -1.66
N ALA A 108 -14.81 -30.10 -1.68
CA ALA A 108 -13.77 -31.11 -1.97
C ALA A 108 -13.55 -32.09 -0.79
N PHE A 109 -13.91 -31.71 0.43
CA PHE A 109 -13.77 -32.53 1.64
C PHE A 109 -15.07 -33.20 2.11
N THR A 110 -16.18 -33.13 1.36
CA THR A 110 -17.43 -33.82 1.73
C THR A 110 -17.27 -35.35 1.71
N ALA A 111 -17.95 -36.02 2.64
CA ALA A 111 -17.82 -37.44 2.91
C ALA A 111 -18.18 -38.34 1.70
N GLU A 112 -18.98 -37.86 0.74
CA GLU A 112 -19.26 -38.59 -0.50
C GLU A 112 -18.01 -38.80 -1.37
N ALA A 113 -17.05 -37.86 -1.41
CA ALA A 113 -15.83 -37.98 -2.22
C ALA A 113 -14.80 -38.96 -1.63
N LEU A 114 -14.80 -39.15 -0.31
CA LEU A 114 -13.93 -40.12 0.39
C LEU A 114 -14.37 -41.58 0.19
N GLN A 115 -15.62 -41.82 -0.23
CA GLN A 115 -16.13 -43.16 -0.49
C GLN A 115 -15.57 -43.77 -1.80
N ASP A 116 -15.25 -42.93 -2.79
CA ASP A 116 -14.68 -43.36 -4.08
C ASP A 116 -13.15 -43.58 -4.02
N ALA A 117 -12.45 -42.93 -3.07
CA ALA A 117 -11.02 -43.11 -2.86
C ALA A 117 -10.64 -44.43 -2.13
N ARG A 118 -11.62 -45.21 -1.65
CA ARG A 118 -11.39 -46.54 -1.03
C ARG A 118 -11.36 -47.67 -2.07
N LYS A 119 -10.62 -47.50 -3.17
CA LYS A 119 -10.07 -48.65 -3.91
C LYS A 119 -8.59 -48.75 -3.55
N PRO A 120 -8.11 -49.91 -3.03
CA PRO A 120 -6.77 -50.01 -2.49
C PRO A 120 -5.73 -49.78 -3.59
N VAL A 121 -4.89 -48.76 -3.40
CA VAL A 121 -3.70 -48.47 -4.21
C VAL A 121 -2.75 -49.66 -4.09
N GLN A 122 -2.65 -50.46 -5.16
CA GLN A 122 -1.63 -51.50 -5.27
C GLN A 122 -0.26 -50.82 -5.40
N LYS A 123 0.61 -51.03 -4.41
CA LYS A 123 2.00 -50.59 -4.44
C LYS A 123 2.73 -51.27 -5.61
N LYS A 124 3.22 -50.49 -6.57
CA LYS A 124 4.37 -50.89 -7.40
C LYS A 124 5.55 -49.99 -7.07
N GLN A 125 6.51 -50.59 -6.38
CA GLN A 125 7.88 -50.09 -6.23
C GLN A 125 8.57 -50.11 -7.60
N ALA A 126 9.35 -49.07 -7.91
CA ALA A 126 10.75 -49.21 -8.34
C ALA A 126 11.34 -47.84 -8.72
N ALA A 127 12.43 -47.51 -8.03
CA ALA A 127 13.61 -46.77 -8.48
C ALA A 127 13.54 -46.00 -9.82
N PHE A 128 13.62 -44.67 -9.74
CA PHE A 128 14.40 -43.89 -10.70
C PHE A 128 15.10 -42.73 -9.97
N THR A 129 16.30 -43.06 -9.51
CA THR A 129 17.50 -42.26 -9.21
C THR A 129 17.36 -40.75 -8.98
N ALA A 130 17.86 -40.37 -7.79
CA ALA A 130 18.18 -39.04 -7.30
C ALA A 130 19.35 -38.36 -8.04
N SER A 131 19.26 -38.17 -9.37
CA SER A 131 20.31 -37.52 -10.17
C SER A 131 19.93 -36.17 -10.78
N GLU A 132 18.67 -35.73 -10.70
CA GLU A 132 18.18 -34.65 -11.59
C GLU A 132 17.87 -33.29 -10.93
N LEU A 133 18.21 -33.03 -9.66
CA LEU A 133 17.91 -31.73 -9.03
C LEU A 133 19.08 -31.08 -8.31
N ASN A 134 20.28 -31.12 -8.91
CA ASN A 134 21.36 -30.20 -8.55
C ASN A 134 22.05 -29.65 -9.80
N ARG A 135 21.33 -28.84 -10.59
CA ARG A 135 21.89 -28.16 -11.78
C ARG A 135 21.41 -26.72 -12.02
N GLN A 136 20.69 -26.11 -11.08
CA GLN A 136 20.19 -24.73 -11.23
C GLN A 136 20.63 -23.76 -10.12
N ASN A 137 21.74 -24.05 -9.43
CA ASN A 137 22.46 -23.07 -8.63
C ASN A 137 23.82 -22.81 -9.28
N THR A 138 23.86 -21.94 -10.29
CA THR A 138 24.98 -21.06 -10.69
C THR A 138 24.73 -20.53 -12.10
N ILE A 139 24.26 -19.27 -12.21
CA ILE A 139 24.81 -18.19 -13.05
C ILE A 139 24.13 -16.90 -12.58
N SER A 140 24.93 -16.03 -11.98
CA SER A 140 24.58 -14.67 -11.57
C SER A 140 24.43 -13.73 -12.77
N ARG A 141 23.74 -12.61 -12.51
CA ARG A 141 23.72 -11.32 -13.24
C ARG A 141 22.80 -11.26 -14.46
N GLU A 142 21.68 -10.58 -14.27
CA GLU A 142 21.34 -9.34 -15.00
C GLU A 142 20.25 -8.59 -14.22
N GLN A 143 20.52 -7.33 -13.86
CA GLN A 143 19.48 -6.39 -13.38
C GLN A 143 18.51 -6.10 -14.53
N PRO A 144 17.28 -5.64 -14.23
CA PRO A 144 17.04 -4.22 -14.51
C PRO A 144 16.01 -3.50 -13.63
N ARG A 145 16.16 -2.16 -13.68
CA ARG A 145 15.11 -1.11 -13.69
C ARG A 145 14.59 -0.52 -12.36
N ASN A 146 15.28 0.56 -11.97
CA ASN A 146 14.75 1.93 -11.90
C ASN A 146 13.47 2.20 -11.08
N HIS A 147 13.62 2.42 -9.78
CA HIS A 147 13.12 3.59 -9.00
C HIS A 147 13.34 3.29 -7.50
N VAL A 148 14.60 3.38 -7.05
CA VAL A 148 14.92 3.33 -5.61
C VAL A 148 15.52 4.66 -5.21
N LEU A 149 14.83 5.75 -5.56
CA LEU A 149 14.99 7.00 -4.86
C LEU A 149 14.03 6.98 -3.66
N ASN A 150 14.59 6.45 -2.57
CA ASN A 150 14.56 7.08 -1.25
C ASN A 150 13.50 6.70 -0.19
N MET A 151 13.30 5.39 0.07
CA MET A 151 12.80 4.96 1.39
C MET A 151 13.76 5.32 2.54
N ALA A 152 15.06 5.51 2.26
CA ALA A 152 16.05 5.89 3.26
C ALA A 152 15.92 7.36 3.71
N SER A 153 15.66 8.31 2.81
CA SER A 153 15.40 9.71 3.20
C SER A 153 14.00 9.95 3.74
N MET A 154 13.00 9.12 3.43
CA MET A 154 11.68 9.22 4.07
C MET A 154 11.68 8.66 5.50
N LYS A 155 12.56 7.70 5.82
CA LYS A 155 12.74 7.19 7.20
C LYS A 155 13.18 8.30 8.17
N TRP A 156 14.02 9.24 7.73
CA TRP A 156 14.44 10.38 8.54
C TRP A 156 13.27 11.32 8.88
N LEU A 157 12.39 11.63 7.92
CA LEU A 157 11.23 12.51 8.14
C LEU A 157 10.21 11.93 9.13
N VAL A 158 9.91 10.64 9.02
CA VAL A 158 8.97 9.97 9.94
C VAL A 158 9.55 9.86 11.35
N GLN A 159 10.87 9.64 11.49
CA GLN A 159 11.54 9.65 12.80
C GLN A 159 11.67 11.06 13.40
N MET A 160 11.85 12.09 12.58
CA MET A 160 11.94 13.48 13.04
C MET A 160 10.61 13.99 13.59
N VAL A 161 9.49 13.69 12.91
CA VAL A 161 8.15 14.09 13.37
C VAL A 161 7.73 13.31 14.64
N ALA A 162 8.13 12.05 14.76
CA ALA A 162 7.83 11.24 15.95
C ALA A 162 8.62 11.68 17.21
N ALA A 163 9.84 12.21 17.04
CA ALA A 163 10.72 12.59 18.17
C ALA A 163 10.40 13.96 18.81
N LYS A 164 9.49 14.74 18.23
CA LYS A 164 9.11 16.10 18.69
C LYS A 164 7.74 16.16 19.41
N LEU A 165 7.12 15.00 19.60
CA LEU A 165 5.77 14.84 20.19
C LEU A 165 5.77 14.14 21.56
N ASP A 166 6.95 13.94 22.17
CA ASP A 166 7.17 13.63 23.60
C ASP A 166 7.84 14.84 24.28
#